data_AF-A0A357BTQ5-F1
#
_entry.id   AF-A0A357BTQ5-F1
#
_cell.length_a   1.000
_cell.length_b   1.000
_cell.length_c   1.000
_cell.angle_alpha   90.00
_cell.angle_beta   90.00
_cell.angle_gamma   90.00
#
_symmetry.space_group_name_H-M   'P 1'
#
loop_
_entity.id
_entity.type
_entity.pdbx_description
1 polymer ?
#
loop_
_entity_poly.entity_id
_entity_poly.type
_entity_poly.pdbx_seq_one_letter_code
_entity_poly.pdbx_strand_id
1 'polypeptide(L)'
;MKTSPVRSEKVSKEQLLALAEKVPGAWIGIKIATLLLVLEGQRPGWISEVLGQSRMNINRWARAVNKAGVEALVPKKQTGRPPRMTPKIVAQIERHLEESPQRFGLNRVRWDGPTLAAHIQRQFGIKLKVRQAQYWMHQFGYRLKRASHAYLQAKAEDAKKLARSLKKTQNAGD
;
A
#
# COMPACT_ATOMS: atom_id res chain seq x y z
N MET A 1 29.11 -38.91 11.71
CA MET A 1 27.78 -38.94 12.35
C MET A 1 26.85 -39.79 11.49
N LYS A 2 26.26 -40.88 12.01
CA LYS A 2 25.29 -41.67 11.24
C LYS A 2 23.91 -41.02 11.40
N THR A 3 23.26 -40.70 10.29
CA THR A 3 21.88 -40.19 10.30
C THR A 3 20.91 -41.33 10.59
N SER A 4 20.02 -41.17 11.57
CA SER A 4 18.92 -42.11 11.78
C SER A 4 17.88 -41.93 10.68
N PRO A 5 17.58 -42.95 9.86
CA PRO A 5 16.59 -42.84 8.80
C PRO A 5 15.19 -42.65 9.37
N VAL A 6 14.39 -41.81 8.71
CA VAL A 6 12.94 -41.71 9.00
C VAL A 6 12.29 -43.00 8.52
N ARG A 7 11.93 -43.88 9.45
CA ARG A 7 11.31 -45.21 9.18
C ARG A 7 9.84 -45.28 9.61
N SER A 8 9.24 -44.16 9.98
CA SER A 8 7.83 -44.15 10.39
C SER A 8 6.92 -44.23 9.17
N GLU A 9 6.05 -45.24 9.12
CA GLU A 9 5.00 -45.36 8.08
C GLU A 9 4.01 -44.19 8.11
N LYS A 10 3.95 -43.45 9.23
CA LYS A 10 3.06 -42.30 9.42
C LYS A 10 3.61 -40.98 8.89
N VAL A 11 4.81 -41.00 8.27
CA VAL A 11 5.46 -39.79 7.75
C VAL A 11 5.72 -39.97 6.26
N SER A 12 4.86 -39.36 5.45
CA SER A 12 5.03 -39.24 4.00
C SER A 12 5.65 -37.90 3.61
N LYS A 13 6.23 -37.85 2.41
CA LYS A 13 6.75 -36.61 1.82
C LYS A 13 5.65 -35.54 1.73
N GLU A 14 4.45 -35.93 1.32
CA GLU A 14 3.30 -35.04 1.16
C GLU A 14 2.92 -34.41 2.51
N GLN A 15 2.97 -35.17 3.59
CA GLN A 15 2.71 -34.65 4.94
C GLN A 15 3.77 -33.64 5.38
N LEU A 16 5.05 -33.88 5.08
CA LEU A 16 6.13 -32.95 5.39
C LEU A 16 6.01 -31.64 4.59
N LEU A 17 5.65 -31.73 3.30
CA LEU A 17 5.41 -30.56 2.46
C LEU A 17 4.16 -29.79 2.92
N ALA A 18 3.08 -30.49 3.27
CA ALA A 18 1.88 -29.88 3.83
C ALA A 18 2.14 -29.20 5.18
N LEU A 19 3.05 -29.74 5.99
CA LEU A 19 3.49 -29.08 7.22
C LEU A 19 4.25 -27.78 6.91
N ALA A 20 5.10 -27.76 5.90
CA ALA A 20 5.82 -26.56 5.47
C ALA A 20 4.88 -25.43 5.02
N GLU A 21 3.69 -25.74 4.48
CA GLU A 21 2.67 -24.72 4.18
C GLU A 21 2.13 -24.02 5.42
N LYS A 22 2.03 -24.73 6.53
CA LYS A 22 1.47 -24.21 7.78
C LYS A 22 2.50 -23.43 8.60
N VAL A 23 3.79 -23.65 8.35
CA VAL A 23 4.88 -23.04 9.12
C VAL A 23 5.34 -21.75 8.43
N PRO A 24 5.19 -20.58 9.08
CA PRO A 24 5.68 -19.32 8.53
C PRO A 24 7.18 -19.39 8.23
N GLY A 25 7.57 -19.05 7.00
CA GLY A 25 8.97 -19.05 6.58
C GLY A 25 9.54 -20.40 6.14
N ALA A 26 8.87 -21.54 6.34
CA ALA A 26 9.41 -22.84 5.87
C ALA A 26 9.65 -22.85 4.36
N TRP A 27 8.79 -22.18 3.59
CA TRP A 27 8.95 -21.99 2.15
C TRP A 27 10.22 -21.25 1.74
N ILE A 28 10.75 -20.33 2.57
CA ILE A 28 12.04 -19.70 2.25
C ILE A 28 13.18 -20.70 2.45
N GLY A 29 13.10 -21.55 3.48
CA GLY A 29 14.05 -22.64 3.70
C GLY A 29 14.09 -23.61 2.54
N ILE A 30 12.91 -24.01 2.01
CA ILE A 30 12.82 -24.90 0.83
C ILE A 30 13.47 -24.26 -0.39
N LYS A 31 13.31 -22.95 -0.62
CA LYS A 31 13.99 -22.24 -1.72
C LYS A 31 15.50 -22.24 -1.57
N ILE A 32 15.99 -21.98 -0.36
CA ILE A 32 17.43 -21.99 -0.05
C ILE A 32 17.99 -23.40 -0.30
N ALA A 33 17.35 -24.42 0.27
CA ALA A 33 17.73 -25.82 0.07
C ALA A 33 17.73 -26.22 -1.42
N THR A 34 16.72 -25.79 -2.17
CA THR A 34 16.64 -26.00 -3.62
C THR A 34 17.88 -25.47 -4.32
N LEU A 35 18.30 -24.23 -4.01
CA LEU A 35 19.44 -23.60 -4.67
C LEU A 35 20.78 -24.15 -4.21
N LEU A 36 20.91 -24.56 -2.94
CA LEU A 36 22.09 -25.29 -2.46
C LEU A 36 22.27 -26.59 -3.25
N LEU A 37 21.20 -27.37 -3.46
CA LEU A 37 21.27 -28.60 -4.25
C LEU A 37 21.62 -28.34 -5.72
N VAL A 38 21.16 -27.22 -6.29
CA VAL A 38 21.57 -26.80 -7.64
C VAL A 38 23.07 -26.49 -7.68
N LEU A 39 23.61 -25.80 -6.66
CA LEU A 39 25.05 -25.49 -6.58
C LEU A 39 25.90 -26.75 -6.41
N GLU A 40 25.41 -27.75 -5.68
CA GLU A 40 26.01 -29.09 -5.56
C GLU A 40 25.85 -29.96 -6.82
N GLY A 41 25.34 -29.39 -7.92
CA GLY A 41 25.22 -30.09 -9.21
C GLY A 41 24.10 -31.13 -9.28
N GLN A 42 23.17 -31.14 -8.32
CA GLN A 42 22.06 -32.09 -8.34
C GLN A 42 21.12 -31.84 -9.53
N ARG A 43 20.58 -32.92 -10.09
CA ARG A 43 19.73 -32.84 -11.29
C ARG A 43 18.40 -32.16 -10.93
N PRO A 44 17.93 -31.16 -11.71
CA PRO A 44 16.67 -30.46 -11.42
C PRO A 44 15.45 -31.37 -11.28
N GLY A 45 15.42 -32.51 -12.00
CA GLY A 45 14.35 -33.51 -11.86
C GLY A 45 14.32 -34.16 -10.48
N TRP A 46 15.48 -34.58 -9.98
CA TRP A 46 15.59 -35.14 -8.64
C TRP A 46 15.25 -34.11 -7.55
N ILE A 47 15.70 -32.86 -7.71
CA ILE A 47 15.34 -31.78 -6.78
C ILE A 47 13.82 -31.54 -6.78
N SER A 48 13.18 -31.56 -7.95
CA SER A 48 11.72 -31.48 -8.07
C SER A 48 11.02 -32.61 -7.32
N GLU A 49 11.53 -33.84 -7.45
CA GLU A 49 10.99 -35.02 -6.77
C GLU A 49 11.19 -34.97 -5.26
N VAL A 50 12.29 -34.40 -4.74
CA VAL A 50 12.53 -34.34 -3.30
C VAL A 50 11.76 -33.18 -2.65
N LEU A 51 11.84 -31.97 -3.22
CA LEU A 51 11.33 -30.75 -2.60
C LEU A 51 9.96 -30.30 -3.12
N GLY A 52 9.36 -31.06 -4.05
CA GLY A 52 8.06 -30.73 -4.64
C GLY A 52 8.06 -29.45 -5.49
N GLN A 53 9.23 -29.00 -5.96
CA GLN A 53 9.36 -27.76 -6.73
C GLN A 53 9.36 -28.02 -8.22
N SER A 54 8.56 -27.30 -8.99
CA SER A 54 8.59 -27.42 -10.45
C SER A 54 9.95 -26.95 -11.01
N ARG A 55 10.42 -27.57 -12.09
CA ARG A 55 11.64 -27.12 -12.80
C ARG A 55 11.58 -25.65 -13.20
N MET A 56 10.39 -25.12 -13.47
CA MET A 56 10.17 -23.70 -13.74
C MET A 56 10.53 -22.84 -12.51
N ASN A 57 10.09 -23.23 -11.31
CA ASN A 57 10.39 -22.50 -10.07
C ASN A 57 11.88 -22.52 -9.75
N ILE A 58 12.51 -23.70 -9.86
CA ILE A 58 13.96 -23.87 -9.66
C ILE A 58 14.73 -22.90 -10.57
N ASN A 59 14.44 -22.94 -11.88
CA ASN A 59 15.07 -22.04 -12.86
C ASN A 59 14.78 -20.56 -12.58
N ARG A 60 13.55 -20.23 -12.19
CA ARG A 60 13.16 -18.85 -11.84
C ARG A 60 14.00 -18.33 -10.68
N TRP A 61 14.16 -19.10 -9.62
CA TRP A 61 14.94 -18.69 -8.45
C TRP A 61 16.43 -18.61 -8.77
N ALA A 62 16.97 -19.58 -9.51
CA ALA A 62 18.37 -19.56 -9.94
C ALA A 62 18.66 -18.30 -10.77
N ARG A 63 17.82 -17.97 -11.75
CA ARG A 63 17.96 -16.73 -12.53
C ARG A 63 17.83 -15.47 -11.68
N ALA A 64 16.90 -15.46 -10.72
CA ALA A 64 16.71 -14.32 -9.84
C ALA A 64 17.97 -14.07 -8.97
N VAL A 65 18.54 -15.13 -8.41
CA VAL A 65 19.77 -15.05 -7.61
C VAL A 65 20.98 -14.68 -8.46
N ASN A 66 21.13 -15.27 -9.65
CA ASN A 66 22.21 -14.91 -10.57
C ASN A 66 22.15 -13.44 -11.00
N LYS A 67 20.95 -12.84 -11.05
CA LYS A 67 20.77 -11.43 -11.44
C LYS A 67 20.95 -10.46 -10.27
N ALA A 68 20.47 -10.81 -9.08
CA ALA A 68 20.26 -9.84 -8.00
C ALA A 68 20.77 -10.30 -6.62
N GLY A 69 21.56 -11.37 -6.57
CA GLY A 69 22.11 -11.90 -5.33
C GLY A 69 21.11 -12.71 -4.50
N VAL A 70 21.55 -13.13 -3.30
CA VAL A 70 20.74 -13.94 -2.36
C VAL A 70 19.51 -13.19 -1.85
N GLU A 71 19.54 -11.86 -1.88
CA GLU A 71 18.45 -10.95 -1.52
C GLU A 71 17.22 -11.15 -2.40
N ALA A 72 17.39 -11.72 -3.60
CA ALA A 72 16.29 -12.07 -4.50
C ALA A 72 15.34 -13.13 -3.91
N LEU A 73 15.79 -13.91 -2.91
CA LEU A 73 15.00 -14.93 -2.24
C LEU A 73 14.15 -14.36 -1.09
N VAL A 74 14.50 -13.19 -0.59
CA VAL A 74 13.77 -12.54 0.50
C VAL A 74 12.40 -12.09 -0.02
N PRO A 75 11.30 -12.56 0.57
CA PRO A 75 9.96 -12.14 0.16
C PRO A 75 9.81 -10.63 0.39
N LYS A 76 9.70 -9.88 -0.71
CA LYS A 76 9.36 -8.47 -0.66
C LYS A 76 7.86 -8.35 -0.36
N LYS A 77 7.50 -7.44 0.54
CA LYS A 77 6.11 -7.09 0.80
C LYS A 77 5.48 -6.68 -0.53
N GLN A 78 4.53 -7.45 -1.03
CA GLN A 78 3.77 -7.07 -2.22
C GLN A 78 2.96 -5.84 -1.83
N THR A 79 3.38 -4.67 -2.29
CA THR A 79 2.51 -3.50 -2.31
C THR A 79 1.35 -3.88 -3.22
N GLY A 80 0.14 -3.98 -2.67
CA GLY A 80 -1.06 -4.29 -3.45
C GLY A 80 -1.30 -3.27 -4.58
N ARG A 81 -2.49 -3.27 -5.18
CA ARG A 81 -2.84 -2.33 -6.26
C ARG A 81 -2.38 -0.91 -5.87
N PRO A 82 -1.52 -0.26 -6.67
CA PRO A 82 -0.99 1.05 -6.32
C PRO A 82 -2.16 2.01 -6.05
N PRO A 83 -2.12 2.77 -4.95
CA PRO A 83 -3.22 3.65 -4.59
C PRO A 83 -3.40 4.68 -5.71
N ARG A 84 -4.65 4.86 -6.17
CA ARG A 84 -4.98 5.88 -7.19
C ARG A 84 -4.56 7.28 -6.74
N MET A 85 -4.60 7.53 -5.44
CA MET A 85 -4.02 8.70 -4.79
C MET A 85 -2.58 8.42 -4.38
N THR A 86 -1.65 8.69 -5.29
CA THR A 86 -0.22 8.63 -4.96
C THR A 86 0.16 9.83 -4.07
N PRO A 87 1.24 9.73 -3.27
CA PRO A 87 1.70 10.85 -2.44
C PRO A 87 1.93 12.14 -3.23
N LYS A 88 2.43 12.02 -4.46
CA LYS A 88 2.63 13.16 -5.38
C LYS A 88 1.31 13.84 -5.76
N ILE A 89 0.28 13.05 -6.08
CA ILE A 89 -1.04 13.59 -6.43
C ILE A 89 -1.68 14.24 -5.21
N VAL A 90 -1.56 13.62 -4.04
CA VAL A 90 -2.07 14.18 -2.77
C VAL A 90 -1.45 15.56 -2.50
N ALA A 91 -0.12 15.70 -2.59
CA ALA A 91 0.56 16.97 -2.39
C ALA A 91 0.21 18.04 -3.45
N GLN A 92 -0.15 17.63 -4.67
CA GLN A 92 -0.66 18.56 -5.69
C GLN A 92 -2.08 19.02 -5.37
N ILE A 93 -2.95 18.11 -4.92
CA ILE A 93 -4.31 18.45 -4.49
C ILE A 93 -4.28 19.42 -3.33
N GLU A 94 -3.45 19.21 -2.32
CA GLU A 94 -3.31 20.13 -1.18
C GLU A 94 -2.94 21.54 -1.63
N ARG A 95 -1.99 21.69 -2.56
CA ARG A 95 -1.65 22.99 -3.16
C ARG A 95 -2.82 23.60 -3.94
N HIS A 96 -3.52 22.81 -4.74
CA HIS A 96 -4.69 23.31 -5.48
C HIS A 96 -5.82 23.76 -4.55
N LEU A 97 -5.98 23.13 -3.40
CA LEU A 97 -6.99 23.50 -2.40
C LEU A 97 -6.68 24.83 -1.67
N GLU A 98 -5.46 25.36 -1.79
CA GLU A 98 -5.09 26.71 -1.32
C GLU A 98 -5.56 27.81 -2.28
N GLU A 99 -5.79 27.45 -3.54
CA GLU A 99 -6.30 28.35 -4.57
C GLU A 99 -7.84 28.28 -4.67
N SER A 100 -8.45 29.27 -5.34
CA SER A 100 -9.89 29.23 -5.62
C SER A 100 -10.21 28.18 -6.71
N PRO A 101 -11.30 27.40 -6.61
CA PRO A 101 -11.72 26.47 -7.67
C PRO A 101 -11.87 27.14 -9.04
N GLN A 102 -12.18 28.43 -9.06
CA GLN A 102 -12.30 29.23 -10.30
C GLN A 102 -10.99 29.26 -11.11
N ARG A 103 -9.82 29.22 -10.46
CA ARG A 103 -8.52 29.14 -11.15
C ARG A 103 -8.36 27.85 -11.95
N PHE A 104 -9.14 26.81 -11.62
CA PHE A 104 -9.16 25.53 -12.30
C PHE A 104 -10.38 25.37 -13.24
N GLY A 105 -11.05 26.48 -13.59
CA GLY A 105 -12.19 26.47 -14.51
C GLY A 105 -13.46 25.82 -13.93
N LEU A 106 -13.63 25.90 -12.60
CA LEU A 106 -14.82 25.40 -11.91
C LEU A 106 -15.72 26.57 -11.51
N ASN A 107 -17.02 26.49 -11.83
CA ASN A 107 -17.99 27.53 -11.51
C ASN A 107 -18.46 27.46 -10.04
N ARG A 108 -17.50 27.52 -9.11
CA ARG A 108 -17.75 27.47 -7.66
C ARG A 108 -16.77 28.39 -6.96
N VAL A 109 -17.30 29.17 -6.01
CA VAL A 109 -16.50 30.11 -5.21
C VAL A 109 -15.62 29.39 -4.19
N ARG A 110 -16.01 28.18 -3.76
CA ARG A 110 -15.33 27.42 -2.70
C ARG A 110 -15.27 25.94 -3.02
N TRP A 111 -14.28 25.25 -2.44
CA TRP A 111 -14.12 23.80 -2.56
C TRP A 111 -15.19 23.06 -1.77
N ASP A 112 -15.91 22.16 -2.43
CA ASP A 112 -16.78 21.18 -1.79
C ASP A 112 -16.50 19.77 -2.35
N GLY A 113 -17.12 18.74 -1.75
CA GLY A 113 -16.92 17.35 -2.17
C GLY A 113 -17.15 17.09 -3.66
N PRO A 114 -18.27 17.53 -4.25
CA PRO A 114 -18.51 17.42 -5.69
C PRO A 114 -17.48 18.17 -6.55
N THR A 115 -17.11 19.39 -6.15
CA THR A 115 -16.13 20.24 -6.86
C THR A 115 -14.75 19.60 -6.85
N LEU A 116 -14.33 19.03 -5.71
CA LEU A 116 -13.07 18.32 -5.61
C LEU A 116 -13.08 17.05 -6.46
N ALA A 117 -14.18 16.28 -6.48
CA ALA A 117 -14.29 15.10 -7.34
C ALA A 117 -14.15 15.46 -8.83
N ALA A 118 -14.82 16.55 -9.26
CA ALA A 118 -14.73 17.04 -10.64
C ALA A 118 -13.32 17.54 -10.98
N HIS A 119 -12.67 18.26 -10.06
CA HIS A 119 -11.29 18.72 -10.21
C HIS A 119 -10.31 17.57 -10.37
N ILE A 120 -10.40 16.57 -9.49
CA ILE A 120 -9.52 15.41 -9.52
C ILE A 120 -9.70 14.60 -10.80
N GLN A 121 -10.95 14.49 -11.28
CA GLN A 121 -11.22 13.86 -12.56
C GLN A 121 -10.62 14.64 -13.72
N ARG A 122 -10.73 15.97 -13.74
CA ARG A 122 -10.20 16.83 -14.82
C ARG A 122 -8.67 16.88 -14.85
N GLN A 123 -8.03 17.05 -13.70
CA GLN A 123 -6.58 17.26 -13.61
C GLN A 123 -5.77 15.96 -13.59
N PHE A 124 -6.32 14.88 -13.03
CA PHE A 124 -5.57 13.63 -12.82
C PHE A 124 -6.23 12.41 -13.48
N GLY A 125 -7.40 12.56 -14.11
CA GLY A 125 -8.13 11.45 -14.73
C GLY A 125 -8.74 10.46 -13.72
N ILE A 126 -8.70 10.78 -12.42
CA ILE A 126 -9.14 9.88 -11.35
C ILE A 126 -10.61 10.13 -11.05
N LYS A 127 -11.48 9.18 -11.39
CA LYS A 127 -12.89 9.20 -11.00
C LYS A 127 -13.04 8.83 -9.53
N LEU A 128 -13.50 9.78 -8.71
CA LEU A 128 -13.86 9.57 -7.31
C LEU A 128 -15.38 9.68 -7.12
N LYS A 129 -15.93 8.88 -6.19
CA LYS A 129 -17.27 9.15 -5.65
C LYS A 129 -17.21 10.39 -4.76
N VAL A 130 -18.30 11.16 -4.70
CA VAL A 130 -18.39 12.37 -3.85
C VAL A 130 -17.98 12.09 -2.39
N ARG A 131 -18.41 10.95 -1.82
CA ARG A 131 -18.04 10.56 -0.45
C ARG A 131 -16.55 10.32 -0.26
N GLN A 132 -15.85 9.83 -1.30
CA GLN A 132 -14.39 9.70 -1.27
C GLN A 132 -13.71 11.06 -1.32
N ALA A 133 -14.21 11.99 -2.13
CA ALA A 133 -13.71 13.36 -2.18
C ALA A 133 -13.92 14.08 -0.84
N GLN A 134 -15.09 13.93 -0.20
CA GLN A 134 -15.35 14.44 1.14
C GLN A 134 -14.42 13.84 2.20
N TYR A 135 -14.17 12.52 2.14
CA TYR A 135 -13.20 11.86 3.00
C TYR A 135 -11.81 12.50 2.86
N TRP A 136 -11.33 12.70 1.63
CA TRP A 136 -10.04 13.36 1.38
C TRP A 136 -10.02 14.81 1.87
N MET A 137 -11.09 15.58 1.65
CA MET A 137 -11.20 16.93 2.23
C MET A 137 -11.04 16.92 3.75
N HIS A 138 -11.65 15.96 4.45
CA HIS A 138 -11.49 15.81 5.89
C HIS A 138 -10.06 15.44 6.30
N GLN A 139 -9.39 14.56 5.54
CA GLN A 139 -7.98 14.23 5.77
C GLN A 139 -7.07 15.46 5.62
N PHE A 140 -7.35 16.33 4.66
CA PHE A 140 -6.63 17.60 4.47
C PHE A 140 -7.01 18.69 5.48
N GLY A 141 -7.83 18.38 6.48
CA GLY A 141 -8.22 19.33 7.53
C GLY A 141 -9.33 20.31 7.13
N TYR A 142 -10.01 20.11 6.01
CA TYR A 142 -11.20 20.89 5.65
C TYR A 142 -12.43 20.30 6.38
N ARG A 143 -13.11 21.12 7.19
CA ARG A 143 -14.27 20.70 7.99
C ARG A 143 -15.58 21.27 7.45
N LEU A 144 -16.63 20.46 7.51
CA LEU A 144 -18.01 20.90 7.29
C LEU A 144 -18.49 21.68 8.53
N LYS A 145 -18.91 22.94 8.38
CA LYS A 145 -19.65 23.66 9.43
C LYS A 145 -21.15 23.45 9.17
N ARG A 146 -21.92 23.04 10.17
CA ARG A 146 -23.38 22.84 10.02
C ARG A 146 -24.10 24.18 9.81
N ALA A 147 -25.11 24.11 8.93
CA ALA A 147 -26.13 25.11 8.55
C ALA A 147 -25.65 26.42 7.89
N SER A 148 -25.02 26.31 6.71
CA SER A 148 -25.27 27.15 5.52
C SER A 148 -24.49 26.54 4.34
N HIS A 149 -24.99 26.66 3.12
CA HIS A 149 -24.44 26.05 1.89
C HIS A 149 -23.08 26.64 1.47
N ALA A 150 -22.05 26.57 2.31
CA ALA A 150 -20.72 27.06 1.99
C ALA A 150 -19.61 26.36 2.80
N TYR A 151 -18.82 25.51 2.15
CA TYR A 151 -17.55 25.01 2.69
C TYR A 151 -16.57 26.19 2.81
N LEU A 152 -16.12 26.52 4.02
CA LEU A 152 -15.10 27.56 4.26
C LEU A 152 -13.69 26.96 4.11
N GLN A 153 -12.81 27.66 3.39
CA GLN A 153 -11.43 27.28 3.06
C GLN A 153 -10.44 27.49 4.24
N ALA A 154 -10.90 27.33 5.48
CA ALA A 154 -10.00 27.45 6.63
C ALA A 154 -9.40 26.08 6.95
N LYS A 155 -8.06 25.96 6.90
CA LYS A 155 -7.36 24.81 7.48
C LYS A 155 -7.83 24.66 8.94
N ALA A 156 -7.98 23.42 9.42
CA ALA A 156 -8.48 23.15 10.77
C ALA A 156 -7.74 23.93 11.89
N GLU A 157 -6.46 24.29 11.67
CA GLU A 157 -5.69 25.14 12.58
C GLU A 157 -6.11 26.62 12.54
N ASP A 158 -6.35 27.17 11.35
CA ASP A 158 -6.76 28.55 11.17
C ASP A 158 -8.18 28.78 11.68
N ALA A 159 -9.06 27.78 11.53
CA ALA A 159 -10.39 27.78 12.13
C ALA A 159 -10.34 27.82 13.68
N LYS A 160 -9.36 27.12 14.29
CA LYS A 160 -9.14 27.17 15.76
C LYS A 160 -8.56 28.51 16.20
N LYS A 161 -7.63 29.10 15.44
CA LYS A 161 -7.06 30.43 15.71
C LYS A 161 -8.13 31.52 15.60
N LEU A 162 -8.98 31.47 14.57
CA LEU A 162 -10.10 32.40 14.38
C LEU A 162 -11.14 32.27 15.51
N ALA A 163 -11.46 31.04 15.93
CA ALA A 163 -12.37 30.83 17.06
C ALA A 163 -11.78 31.37 18.38
N ARG A 164 -10.46 31.29 18.57
CA ARG A 164 -9.76 31.87 19.71
C ARG A 164 -9.72 33.40 19.65
N SER A 165 -9.53 34.00 18.47
CA SER A 165 -9.51 35.46 18.30
C SER A 165 -10.89 36.10 18.49
N LEU A 166 -11.95 35.45 17.99
CA LEU A 166 -13.33 35.91 18.19
C LEU A 166 -13.79 35.83 19.66
N LYS A 167 -13.25 34.88 20.45
CA LYS A 167 -13.45 34.85 21.90
C LYS A 167 -12.70 35.97 22.64
N LYS A 168 -11.67 36.57 22.03
CA LYS A 168 -10.80 37.57 22.68
C LYS A 168 -11.28 39.02 22.49
N THR A 169 -12.22 39.27 21.57
CA THR A 169 -12.80 40.60 21.33
C THR A 169 -14.15 40.85 22.03
N GLN A 170 -14.64 39.92 22.87
CA GLN A 170 -15.87 40.13 23.66
C GLN A 170 -15.64 40.62 25.10
N ASN A 171 -14.38 40.79 25.53
CA ASN A 171 -14.05 41.43 26.81
C ASN A 171 -13.22 42.69 26.57
N ALA A 172 -13.88 43.74 26.08
CA ALA A 172 -13.44 45.11 26.22
C ALA A 172 -14.73 45.96 26.32
N GLY A 173 -15.34 45.91 27.50
CA GLY A 173 -16.33 46.88 27.94
C GLY A 173 -15.69 47.71 29.05
N ASP A 174 -15.60 49.01 28.84
CA ASP A 174 -16.27 50.05 29.60
C ASP A 174 -16.30 51.34 28.76
#